data_AF-A0A496MTI9-F1
#
_entry.id   AF-A0A496MTI9-F1
#
_cell.length_a   1.000
_cell.length_b   1.000
_cell.length_c   1.000
_cell.angle_alpha   90.00
_cell.angle_beta   90.00
_cell.angle_gamma   90.00
#
_symmetry.space_group_name_H-M   'P 1'
#
loop_
_entity.id
_entity.type
_entity.pdbx_description
1 polymer ?
#
loop_
_entity_poly.entity_id
_entity_poly.type
_entity_poly.pdbx_seq_one_letter_code
_entity_poly.pdbx_strand_id
1 'polypeptide(L)'
;MLTILDYSAGVPPAAAIRAAGHDGVIRYISPPRAGWMLGKPIQKAELGDLQAHGLGVAFVWQFGKEDDSDVMRGYPGGLADAQAAQRKLDELGCPNHPVFFAVDFPISLDEWNGVASEYFRACCETLGRERVGIYGHSRVIAWAAVDEVIADLGDGKFLAWQTAAWSGGVLSTEAVLYQRPGSETVGGVDCDINFVFADYWGQHPNGTASRAPIPLPETSTQEEGGSMEIRYDADFTADMPGVGYRSLDAIQSICVHTVECPPERDGIAVAQWQTNPANGSSYNVLAGADGILILCNTDDFMPYAAGPTGNARCLHISLTGYARMSREDWLDDDAKLRRTAEQIASWSQLYDIPLEFIDADRLRAGARGVHGHAEISAAWQEVDHTDPGPGFPFDVVLAYAAELLDSPNQPQQELEKEEPRMVRWILDQLVGPEWKDNKPVFSGWKATEGKTFVDFVADKIKLIPEIARTVATLPERLDRIETLLKEGNK
;
A
#
# COMPACT_ATOMS: atom_id res chain seq x y z
N MET A 1 20.43 11.71 4.25
CA MET A 1 18.96 11.71 4.36
C MET A 1 18.59 12.71 5.43
N LEU A 2 17.71 13.67 5.11
CA LEU A 2 17.22 14.68 6.06
C LEU A 2 16.45 13.99 7.19
N THR A 3 16.63 14.46 8.43
CA THR A 3 15.92 13.92 9.59
C THR A 3 15.19 15.02 10.34
N ILE A 4 14.00 14.69 10.85
CA ILE A 4 13.20 15.57 11.70
C ILE A 4 12.74 14.82 12.94
N LEU A 5 12.39 15.56 13.99
CA LEU A 5 11.98 14.98 15.27
C LEU A 5 10.51 15.20 15.56
N ASP A 6 9.89 14.25 16.25
CA ASP A 6 8.64 14.49 16.97
C ASP A 6 8.80 14.10 18.45
N TYR A 7 8.11 14.80 19.34
CA TYR A 7 8.29 14.66 20.78
C TYR A 7 7.08 15.15 21.57
N SER A 8 6.79 14.46 22.68
CA SER A 8 5.64 14.77 23.54
C SER A 8 6.00 14.97 25.02
N ALA A 9 7.10 14.39 25.51
CA ALA A 9 7.46 14.42 26.93
C ALA A 9 8.04 15.77 27.41
N GLY A 10 8.50 16.61 26.49
CA GLY A 10 9.12 17.90 26.79
C GLY A 10 9.34 18.74 25.53
N VAL A 11 10.06 19.85 25.67
CA VAL A 11 10.42 20.75 24.57
C VAL A 11 11.95 20.89 24.54
N PRO A 12 12.66 20.21 23.64
CA PRO A 12 14.10 20.38 23.47
C PRO A 12 14.41 21.78 22.90
N PRO A 13 15.50 22.45 23.33
CA PRO A 13 15.90 23.72 22.74
C PRO A 13 16.22 23.56 21.24
N ALA A 14 15.78 24.50 20.39
CA ALA A 14 15.99 24.41 18.94
C ALA A 14 17.48 24.32 18.56
N ALA A 15 18.35 25.01 19.30
CA ALA A 15 19.80 24.90 19.14
C ALA A 15 20.32 23.48 19.35
N ALA A 16 19.74 22.72 20.30
CA ALA A 16 20.13 21.33 20.56
C ALA A 16 19.68 20.40 19.44
N ILE A 17 18.48 20.62 18.90
CA ILE A 17 17.96 19.90 17.72
C ILE A 17 18.89 20.09 16.52
N ARG A 18 19.27 21.35 16.26
CA ARG A 18 20.18 21.67 15.16
C ARG A 18 21.58 21.08 15.37
N ALA A 19 22.09 21.13 16.60
CA ALA A 19 23.39 20.56 16.95
C ALA A 19 23.43 19.03 16.86
N ALA A 20 22.31 18.35 17.10
CA ALA A 20 22.15 16.91 16.89
C ALA A 20 22.08 16.52 15.40
N GLY A 21 22.00 17.50 14.48
CA GLY A 21 22.03 17.27 13.04
C GLY A 21 20.66 17.08 12.40
N HIS A 22 19.58 17.48 13.07
CA HIS A 22 18.22 17.45 12.52
C HIS A 22 17.86 18.78 11.84
N ASP A 23 16.92 18.71 10.90
CA ASP A 23 16.55 19.81 10.00
C ASP A 23 15.14 20.35 10.25
N GLY A 24 14.40 19.73 11.16
CA GLY A 24 13.03 20.14 11.44
C GLY A 24 12.37 19.31 12.52
N VAL A 25 11.09 19.60 12.73
CA VAL A 25 10.25 18.93 13.71
C VAL A 25 8.80 18.78 13.22
N ILE A 26 8.11 17.76 13.73
CA ILE A 26 6.65 17.63 13.67
C ILE A 26 6.09 17.85 15.07
N ARG A 27 5.17 18.79 15.21
CA ARG A 27 4.75 19.30 16.53
C ARG A 27 3.28 19.14 16.77
N TYR A 28 2.96 18.66 17.97
CA TYR A 28 1.57 18.45 18.40
C TYR A 28 0.86 19.79 18.59
N ILE A 29 -0.26 19.96 17.90
CA ILE A 29 -1.20 21.06 18.11
C ILE A 29 -2.44 20.63 18.92
N SER A 30 -2.48 19.37 19.35
CA SER A 30 -3.46 18.81 20.27
C SER A 30 -3.10 19.09 21.74
N PRO A 31 -4.10 19.18 22.64
CA PRO A 31 -3.85 19.29 24.07
C PRO A 31 -3.25 17.98 24.65
N PRO A 32 -2.58 18.05 25.82
CA PRO A 32 -2.08 16.86 26.50
C PRO A 32 -3.25 16.08 27.11
N ARG A 33 -3.29 14.75 26.89
CA ARG A 33 -4.20 13.86 27.61
C ARG A 33 -3.69 13.46 29.00
N ALA A 34 -2.40 13.66 29.26
CA ALA A 34 -1.74 13.32 30.52
C ALA A 34 -0.70 14.38 30.92
N GLY A 35 -0.53 14.60 32.23
CA GLY A 35 0.32 15.68 32.75
C GLY A 35 1.82 15.58 32.42
N TRP A 36 2.30 14.41 31.99
CA TRP A 36 3.69 14.21 31.57
C TRP A 36 3.96 14.67 30.12
N MET A 37 2.92 14.92 29.32
CA MET A 37 3.04 15.33 27.92
C MET A 37 3.32 16.84 27.79
N LEU A 38 4.42 17.30 28.40
CA LEU A 38 4.78 18.72 28.47
C LEU A 38 5.06 19.35 27.10
N GLY A 39 5.32 18.53 26.08
CA GLY A 39 5.47 18.96 24.69
C GLY A 39 4.15 19.14 23.94
N LYS A 40 2.98 18.99 24.58
CA LYS A 40 1.67 19.17 23.94
C LYS A 40 0.87 20.31 24.60
N PRO A 41 0.29 21.26 23.84
CA PRO A 41 0.60 21.59 22.44
C PRO A 41 1.83 22.51 22.34
N ILE A 42 2.40 22.63 21.14
CA ILE A 42 3.39 23.66 20.79
C ILE A 42 2.88 25.07 21.15
N GLN A 43 3.81 25.92 21.58
CA GLN A 43 3.57 27.32 21.92
C GLN A 43 4.28 28.27 20.94
N LYS A 44 3.81 29.52 20.83
CA LYS A 44 4.46 30.55 19.98
C LYS A 44 5.95 30.72 20.25
N ALA A 45 6.35 30.65 21.53
CA ALA A 45 7.73 30.82 21.92
C ALA A 45 8.61 29.68 21.36
N GLU A 46 8.12 28.43 21.42
CA GLU A 46 8.80 27.28 20.81
C GLU A 46 8.86 27.41 19.28
N LEU A 47 7.74 27.76 18.64
CA LEU A 47 7.71 27.96 17.19
C LEU A 47 8.69 29.04 16.73
N GLY A 48 8.76 30.17 17.44
CA GLY A 48 9.72 31.23 17.16
C GLY A 48 11.18 30.80 17.36
N ASP A 49 11.47 29.98 18.38
CA ASP A 49 12.81 29.43 18.61
C ASP A 49 13.23 28.47 17.47
N LEU A 50 12.34 27.57 17.05
CA LEU A 50 12.56 26.66 15.93
C LEU A 50 12.86 27.42 14.63
N GLN A 51 12.03 28.41 14.30
CA GLN A 51 12.20 29.24 13.10
C GLN A 51 13.48 30.07 13.12
N ALA A 52 13.85 30.64 14.28
CA ALA A 52 15.08 31.40 14.44
C ALA A 52 16.35 30.56 14.20
N HIS A 53 16.24 29.24 14.40
CA HIS A 53 17.32 28.27 14.14
C HIS A 53 17.20 27.59 12.77
N GLY A 54 16.28 28.04 11.91
CA GLY A 54 16.12 27.54 10.54
C GLY A 54 15.56 26.12 10.46
N LEU A 55 14.88 25.64 11.50
CA LEU A 55 14.24 24.32 11.52
C LEU A 55 12.87 24.37 10.82
N GLY A 56 12.61 23.43 9.93
CA GLY A 56 11.27 23.23 9.36
C GLY A 56 10.27 22.77 10.42
N VAL A 57 9.01 23.17 10.30
CA VAL A 57 7.98 22.81 11.29
C VAL A 57 6.70 22.35 10.59
N ALA A 58 6.32 21.09 10.82
CA ALA A 58 4.99 20.58 10.47
C ALA A 58 4.15 20.35 11.74
N PHE A 59 2.85 20.16 11.57
CA PHE A 59 1.90 20.01 12.68
C PHE A 59 1.14 18.70 12.63
N VAL A 60 0.95 18.08 13.79
CA VAL A 60 0.16 16.85 13.96
C VAL A 60 -0.91 17.03 15.03
N TRP A 61 -2.08 16.47 14.77
CA TRP A 61 -3.15 16.30 15.73
C TRP A 61 -3.19 14.85 16.22
N GLN A 62 -3.00 14.68 17.54
CA GLN A 62 -3.22 13.41 18.23
C GLN A 62 -3.54 13.71 19.70
N PHE A 63 -4.81 13.55 20.09
CA PHE A 63 -5.23 13.61 21.49
C PHE A 63 -5.33 12.20 22.07
N GLY A 64 -6.12 11.33 21.45
CA GLY A 64 -6.34 9.94 21.84
C GLY A 64 -5.16 8.99 21.54
N LYS A 65 -5.32 7.71 21.92
CA LYS A 65 -4.41 6.61 21.56
C LYS A 65 -5.14 5.27 21.68
N GLU A 66 -4.83 4.32 20.78
CA GLU A 66 -5.35 2.94 20.81
C GLU A 66 -6.86 2.88 21.06
N ASP A 67 -7.33 2.36 22.19
CA ASP A 67 -8.75 2.18 22.50
C ASP A 67 -9.57 3.49 22.49
N ASP A 68 -8.92 4.62 22.75
CA ASP A 68 -9.53 5.96 22.71
C ASP A 68 -9.03 6.77 21.50
N SER A 69 -8.69 6.11 20.39
CA SER A 69 -8.17 6.76 19.19
C SER A 69 -9.15 7.79 18.61
N ASP A 70 -8.62 8.95 18.20
CA ASP A 70 -9.41 10.09 17.74
C ASP A 70 -10.29 9.73 16.52
N VAL A 71 -9.73 8.96 15.58
CA VAL A 71 -10.36 8.58 14.31
C VAL A 71 -11.57 7.66 14.50
N MET A 72 -11.64 6.94 15.62
CA MET A 72 -12.76 6.05 15.94
C MET A 72 -14.00 6.80 16.44
N ARG A 73 -13.91 8.14 16.59
CA ARG A 73 -15.08 9.00 16.81
C ARG A 73 -15.81 9.36 15.50
N GLY A 74 -15.32 8.90 14.35
CA GLY A 74 -15.92 9.12 13.03
C GLY A 74 -16.08 10.61 12.69
N TYR A 75 -17.05 10.92 11.85
CA TYR A 75 -17.31 12.28 11.35
C TYR A 75 -17.39 13.35 12.47
N PRO A 76 -18.16 13.18 13.57
CA PRO A 76 -18.22 14.19 14.63
C PRO A 76 -16.87 14.45 15.32
N GLY A 77 -16.04 13.41 15.44
CA GLY A 77 -14.67 13.53 15.96
C GLY A 77 -13.79 14.35 15.03
N GLY A 78 -13.81 14.04 13.74
CA GLY A 78 -12.98 14.72 12.74
C GLY A 78 -13.31 16.20 12.64
N LEU A 79 -14.61 16.55 12.66
CA LEU A 79 -15.05 17.94 12.67
C LEU A 79 -14.57 18.70 13.91
N ALA A 80 -14.71 18.11 15.11
CA ALA A 80 -14.30 18.75 16.36
C ALA A 80 -12.79 18.98 16.43
N ASP A 81 -12.02 17.98 16.02
CA ASP A 81 -10.57 18.00 16.04
C ASP A 81 -9.98 18.92 14.99
N ALA A 82 -10.50 18.90 13.76
CA ALA A 82 -10.06 19.80 12.71
C ALA A 82 -10.35 21.27 13.04
N GLN A 83 -11.49 21.57 13.66
CA GLN A 83 -11.80 22.92 14.14
C GLN A 83 -10.86 23.34 15.27
N ALA A 84 -10.49 22.43 16.16
CA ALA A 84 -9.54 22.72 17.24
C ALA A 84 -8.11 22.89 16.70
N ALA A 85 -7.72 22.10 15.71
CA ALA A 85 -6.47 22.25 14.98
C ALA A 85 -6.39 23.61 14.29
N GLN A 86 -7.45 24.04 13.57
CA GLN A 86 -7.50 25.35 12.93
C GLN A 86 -7.35 26.48 13.96
N ARG A 87 -8.11 26.44 15.08
CA ARG A 87 -7.97 27.43 16.15
C ARG A 87 -6.53 27.50 16.68
N LYS A 88 -5.87 26.35 16.83
CA LYS A 88 -4.48 26.33 17.31
C LYS A 88 -3.51 26.89 16.27
N LEU A 89 -3.71 26.61 14.98
CA LEU A 89 -2.93 27.20 13.90
C LEU A 89 -3.12 28.73 13.83
N ASP A 90 -4.34 29.22 13.97
CA ASP A 90 -4.66 30.65 14.03
C ASP A 90 -3.95 31.31 15.22
N GLU A 91 -4.01 30.66 16.39
CA GLU A 91 -3.27 31.10 17.57
C GLU A 91 -1.78 31.23 17.26
N LEU A 92 -1.16 30.24 16.62
CA LEU A 92 0.27 30.22 16.29
C LEU A 92 0.67 31.22 15.18
N GLY A 93 -0.30 31.74 14.42
CA GLY A 93 -0.02 32.56 13.23
C GLY A 93 0.29 31.74 11.98
N CYS A 94 -0.14 30.48 11.95
CA CYS A 94 0.09 29.50 10.89
C CYS A 94 -1.22 29.02 10.22
N PRO A 95 -2.21 29.89 9.92
CA PRO A 95 -3.59 29.49 9.62
C PRO A 95 -3.74 28.58 8.38
N ASN A 96 -2.78 28.61 7.46
CA ASN A 96 -2.80 27.86 6.21
C ASN A 96 -1.85 26.64 6.20
N HIS A 97 -1.24 26.30 7.33
CA HIS A 97 -0.41 25.09 7.38
C HIS A 97 -1.27 23.83 7.31
N PRO A 98 -0.74 22.75 6.71
CA PRO A 98 -1.38 21.46 6.77
C PRO A 98 -1.27 20.84 8.17
N VAL A 99 -2.09 19.81 8.43
CA VAL A 99 -2.13 19.06 9.68
C VAL A 99 -2.18 17.57 9.38
N PHE A 100 -1.25 16.82 9.95
CA PHE A 100 -1.33 15.36 10.02
C PHE A 100 -2.33 14.94 11.10
N PHE A 101 -3.28 14.07 10.78
CA PHE A 101 -4.16 13.44 11.77
C PHE A 101 -3.70 12.00 12.03
N ALA A 102 -3.58 11.64 13.30
CA ALA A 102 -2.94 10.39 13.70
C ALA A 102 -3.90 9.20 13.80
N VAL A 103 -3.56 8.13 13.08
CA VAL A 103 -4.06 6.76 13.25
C VAL A 103 -2.99 5.97 14.02
N ASP A 104 -2.91 6.18 15.32
CA ASP A 104 -1.85 5.65 16.20
C ASP A 104 -2.20 4.29 16.82
N PHE A 105 -2.62 3.33 15.98
CA PHE A 105 -2.94 1.96 16.36
C PHE A 105 -3.07 1.06 15.11
N PRO A 106 -3.05 -0.29 15.23
CA PRO A 106 -3.18 -1.20 14.09
C PRO A 106 -4.64 -1.30 13.61
N ILE A 107 -5.15 -0.23 13.01
CA ILE A 107 -6.52 -0.17 12.50
C ILE A 107 -6.77 -1.24 11.43
N SER A 108 -7.95 -1.86 11.45
CA SER A 108 -8.40 -2.78 10.41
C SER A 108 -9.05 -2.04 9.23
N LEU A 109 -9.12 -2.70 8.07
CA LEU A 109 -9.81 -2.14 6.90
C LEU A 109 -11.32 -1.93 7.17
N ASP A 110 -11.93 -2.79 7.98
CA ASP A 110 -13.35 -2.65 8.36
C ASP A 110 -13.58 -1.41 9.24
N GLU A 111 -12.68 -1.13 10.18
CA GLU A 111 -12.72 0.08 11.01
C GLU A 111 -12.45 1.34 10.18
N TRP A 112 -11.55 1.25 9.19
CA TRP A 112 -11.30 2.33 8.24
C TRP A 112 -12.56 2.65 7.42
N ASN A 113 -13.11 1.65 6.75
CA ASN A 113 -14.28 1.80 5.88
C ASN A 113 -15.54 2.17 6.68
N GLY A 114 -15.68 1.65 7.90
CA GLY A 114 -16.86 1.86 8.73
C GLY A 114 -16.84 3.17 9.52
N VAL A 115 -15.66 3.68 9.91
CA VAL A 115 -15.54 4.79 10.87
C VAL A 115 -14.45 5.79 10.51
N ALA A 116 -13.20 5.37 10.33
CA ALA A 116 -12.09 6.32 10.26
C ALA A 116 -12.07 7.16 8.97
N SER A 117 -12.50 6.62 7.83
CA SER A 117 -12.61 7.39 6.59
C SER A 117 -13.55 8.61 6.75
N GLU A 118 -14.65 8.46 7.50
CA GLU A 118 -15.58 9.55 7.82
C GLU A 118 -14.95 10.64 8.71
N TYR A 119 -14.02 10.28 9.60
CA TYR A 119 -13.23 11.26 10.36
C TYR A 119 -12.40 12.14 9.41
N PHE A 120 -11.67 11.53 8.46
CA PHE A 120 -10.84 12.28 7.51
C PHE A 120 -11.67 13.12 6.52
N ARG A 121 -12.85 12.64 6.10
CA ARG A 121 -13.81 13.44 5.31
C ARG A 121 -14.21 14.72 6.04
N ALA A 122 -14.51 14.65 7.35
CA ALA A 122 -14.82 15.81 8.17
C ALA A 122 -13.63 16.77 8.34
N CYS A 123 -12.41 16.23 8.45
CA CYS A 123 -11.19 17.04 8.45
C CYS A 123 -11.02 17.81 7.13
N CYS A 124 -11.24 17.15 6.00
CA CYS A 124 -11.16 17.77 4.67
C CYS A 124 -12.22 18.88 4.49
N GLU A 125 -13.44 18.69 5.00
CA GLU A 125 -14.48 19.72 4.96
C GLU A 125 -14.07 20.99 5.73
N THR A 126 -13.34 20.82 6.84
CA THR A 126 -12.93 21.93 7.70
C THR A 126 -11.68 22.66 7.21
N LEU A 127 -10.67 21.90 6.78
CA LEU A 127 -9.34 22.45 6.48
C LEU A 127 -9.06 22.59 4.98
N GLY A 128 -9.80 21.89 4.13
CA GLY A 128 -9.44 21.62 2.74
C GLY A 128 -8.57 20.37 2.62
N ARG A 129 -8.83 19.53 1.61
CA ARG A 129 -8.09 18.26 1.38
C ARG A 129 -6.59 18.50 1.28
N GLU A 130 -6.18 19.59 0.62
CA GLU A 130 -4.79 19.99 0.41
C GLU A 130 -4.01 20.30 1.70
N ARG A 131 -4.72 20.39 2.84
CA ARG A 131 -4.17 20.62 4.17
C ARG A 131 -4.32 19.43 5.11
N VAL A 132 -4.93 18.34 4.68
CA VAL A 132 -5.12 17.13 5.50
C VAL A 132 -4.03 16.13 5.17
N GLY A 133 -3.21 15.80 6.17
CA GLY A 133 -2.27 14.70 6.10
C GLY A 133 -2.66 13.57 7.05
N ILE A 134 -2.01 12.42 6.90
CA ILE A 134 -2.24 11.25 7.76
C ILE A 134 -0.93 10.78 8.40
N TYR A 135 -0.99 10.45 9.68
CA TYR A 135 0.03 9.63 10.34
C TYR A 135 -0.54 8.23 10.58
N GLY A 136 0.20 7.19 10.21
CA GLY A 136 -0.25 5.81 10.42
C GLY A 136 0.62 4.76 9.75
N HIS A 137 0.21 3.50 9.80
CA HIS A 137 0.92 2.42 9.11
C HIS A 137 0.75 2.49 7.59
N SER A 138 1.62 1.80 6.85
CA SER A 138 1.62 1.78 5.37
C SER A 138 0.24 1.56 4.74
N ARG A 139 -0.52 0.56 5.20
CA ARG A 139 -1.84 0.27 4.62
C ARG A 139 -2.86 1.40 4.79
N VAL A 140 -2.88 2.10 5.93
CA VAL A 140 -3.86 3.18 6.13
C VAL A 140 -3.53 4.40 5.29
N ILE A 141 -2.25 4.62 4.98
CA ILE A 141 -1.82 5.61 3.99
C ILE A 141 -2.38 5.27 2.62
N ALA A 142 -2.22 4.02 2.17
CA ALA A 142 -2.75 3.56 0.89
C ALA A 142 -4.28 3.70 0.82
N TRP A 143 -5.01 3.30 1.87
CA TRP A 143 -6.46 3.45 1.93
C TRP A 143 -6.89 4.93 1.88
N ALA A 144 -6.19 5.81 2.62
CA ALA A 144 -6.47 7.23 2.62
C ALA A 144 -6.20 7.92 1.27
N ALA A 145 -5.17 7.46 0.55
CA ALA A 145 -4.88 7.91 -0.80
C ALA A 145 -5.99 7.49 -1.79
N VAL A 146 -6.41 6.22 -1.75
CA VAL A 146 -7.50 5.69 -2.61
C VAL A 146 -8.84 6.35 -2.32
N ASP A 147 -9.16 6.60 -1.05
CA ASP A 147 -10.40 7.29 -0.64
C ASP A 147 -10.36 8.80 -0.89
N GLU A 148 -9.23 9.33 -1.37
CA GLU A 148 -9.00 10.76 -1.64
C GLU A 148 -9.25 11.66 -0.41
N VAL A 149 -8.91 11.17 0.80
CA VAL A 149 -9.15 11.90 2.06
C VAL A 149 -7.90 12.54 2.68
N ILE A 150 -6.82 12.61 1.90
CA ILE A 150 -5.57 13.30 2.23
C ILE A 150 -5.06 14.12 1.04
N ALA A 151 -4.15 15.06 1.33
CA ALA A 151 -3.54 15.92 0.33
C ALA A 151 -2.69 15.10 -0.65
N ASP A 152 -3.06 15.18 -1.92
CA ASP A 152 -2.27 14.71 -3.05
C ASP A 152 -1.25 15.80 -3.42
N LEU A 153 0.01 15.41 -3.52
CA LEU A 153 1.14 16.29 -3.80
C LEU A 153 1.65 16.15 -5.24
N GLY A 154 1.07 15.25 -6.03
CA GLY A 154 1.58 14.83 -7.34
C GLY A 154 2.66 13.75 -7.22
N ASP A 155 3.04 13.19 -8.37
CA ASP A 155 4.12 12.19 -8.50
C ASP A 155 3.97 10.97 -7.58
N GLY A 156 2.71 10.57 -7.30
CA GLY A 156 2.39 9.46 -6.40
C GLY A 156 2.65 9.75 -4.92
N LYS A 157 2.98 11.00 -4.55
CA LYS A 157 3.20 11.41 -3.16
C LYS A 157 1.95 12.03 -2.56
N PHE A 158 1.71 11.69 -1.30
CA PHE A 158 0.66 12.27 -0.49
C PHE A 158 1.26 12.87 0.76
N LEU A 159 0.53 13.76 1.42
CA LEU A 159 0.92 14.27 2.73
C LEU A 159 0.71 13.18 3.79
N ALA A 160 1.56 12.15 3.73
CA ALA A 160 1.49 10.95 4.53
C ALA A 160 2.80 10.77 5.30
N TRP A 161 2.64 10.49 6.59
CA TRP A 161 3.71 10.23 7.55
C TRP A 161 3.56 8.83 8.09
N GLN A 162 4.41 7.94 7.61
CA GLN A 162 4.35 6.54 7.99
C GLN A 162 5.02 6.30 9.33
N THR A 163 4.44 5.43 10.17
CA THR A 163 5.17 4.82 11.30
C THR A 163 5.65 3.41 10.98
N ALA A 164 6.84 3.04 11.45
CA ALA A 164 7.32 1.67 11.41
C ALA A 164 6.42 0.70 12.20
N ALA A 165 5.73 1.20 13.23
CA ALA A 165 4.77 0.42 14.00
C ALA A 165 3.60 -0.03 13.11
N TRP A 166 3.18 -1.29 13.26
CA TRP A 166 2.03 -1.88 12.55
C TRP A 166 2.12 -1.94 11.02
N SER A 167 3.18 -1.36 10.43
CA SER A 167 3.48 -1.42 9.00
C SER A 167 4.02 -2.78 8.55
N GLY A 168 4.36 -3.67 9.49
CA GLY A 168 4.85 -5.01 9.16
C GLY A 168 6.14 -4.99 8.34
N GLY A 169 6.98 -3.97 8.52
CA GLY A 169 8.21 -3.77 7.74
C GLY A 169 8.02 -3.10 6.38
N VAL A 170 6.80 -3.00 5.85
CA VAL A 170 6.51 -2.32 4.58
C VAL A 170 6.86 -0.84 4.68
N LEU A 171 7.52 -0.28 3.67
CA LEU A 171 7.74 1.16 3.52
C LEU A 171 6.80 1.71 2.44
N SER A 172 5.98 2.70 2.78
CA SER A 172 5.04 3.35 1.86
C SER A 172 5.79 4.18 0.84
N THR A 173 5.48 3.96 -0.44
CA THR A 173 6.03 4.77 -1.55
C THR A 173 5.34 6.11 -1.66
N GLU A 174 4.12 6.22 -1.13
CA GLU A 174 3.26 7.39 -1.12
C GLU A 174 3.68 8.41 -0.05
N ALA A 175 4.33 7.96 1.02
CA ALA A 175 4.69 8.78 2.17
C ALA A 175 5.82 9.77 1.85
N VAL A 176 5.69 10.96 2.45
CA VAL A 176 6.72 12.01 2.46
C VAL A 176 7.60 11.95 3.71
N LEU A 177 7.14 11.23 4.74
CA LEU A 177 7.84 11.06 6.02
C LEU A 177 7.74 9.61 6.51
N TYR A 178 8.78 9.14 7.20
CA TYR A 178 8.80 7.84 7.86
C TYR A 178 9.41 7.91 9.26
N GLN A 179 8.64 7.57 10.29
CA GLN A 179 9.10 7.39 11.66
C GLN A 179 9.78 6.04 11.81
N ARG A 180 11.09 6.05 12.10
CA ARG A 180 11.87 4.83 12.32
C ARG A 180 11.62 4.28 13.74
N PRO A 181 11.89 2.99 13.99
CA PRO A 181 11.91 2.47 15.35
C PRO A 181 12.99 3.12 16.22
N GLY A 182 12.62 3.37 17.48
CA GLY A 182 13.50 3.90 18.51
C GLY A 182 13.60 5.42 18.50
N SER A 183 14.11 5.94 19.61
CA SER A 183 14.19 7.37 19.89
C SER A 183 15.63 7.81 20.15
N GLU A 184 15.83 9.13 20.19
CA GLU A 184 17.06 9.77 20.60
C GLU A 184 16.78 10.85 21.66
N THR A 185 17.64 10.95 22.67
CA THR A 185 17.54 12.00 23.67
C THR A 185 18.25 13.27 23.19
N VAL A 186 17.47 14.28 22.81
CA VAL A 186 17.97 15.58 22.35
C VAL A 186 17.61 16.64 23.39
N GLY A 187 18.60 17.40 23.88
CA GLY A 187 18.35 18.44 24.89
C GLY A 187 17.71 17.92 26.18
N GLY A 188 17.89 16.63 26.51
CA GLY A 188 17.26 15.98 27.66
C GLY A 188 15.82 15.51 27.45
N VAL A 189 15.30 15.57 26.21
CA VAL A 189 13.96 15.13 25.83
C VAL A 189 14.06 13.94 24.88
N ASP A 190 13.29 12.89 25.15
CA ASP A 190 13.16 11.74 24.27
C ASP A 190 12.36 12.11 23.01
N CYS A 191 12.96 11.90 21.84
CA CYS A 191 12.44 12.32 20.55
C CYS A 191 12.45 11.16 19.57
N ASP A 192 11.32 10.94 18.90
CA ASP A 192 11.22 9.98 17.80
C ASP A 192 11.86 10.58 16.54
N ILE A 193 12.53 9.73 15.76
CA ILE A 193 13.28 10.15 14.57
C ILE A 193 12.49 9.83 13.31
N ASN A 194 12.38 10.81 12.42
CA ASN A 194 11.64 10.71 11.18
C ASN A 194 12.56 11.01 9.99
N PHE A 195 12.57 10.12 9.00
CA PHE A 195 13.21 10.35 7.72
C PHE A 195 12.30 11.14 6.79
N VAL A 196 12.91 12.08 6.07
CA VAL A 196 12.23 12.89 5.05
C VAL A 196 12.47 12.28 3.68
N PHE A 197 11.38 11.97 2.98
CA PHE A 197 11.40 11.34 1.65
C PHE A 197 11.02 12.28 0.51
N ALA A 198 10.53 13.48 0.82
CA ALA A 198 10.19 14.49 -0.18
C ALA A 198 10.62 15.89 0.28
N ASP A 199 10.92 16.76 -0.69
CA ASP A 199 11.28 18.15 -0.42
C ASP A 199 10.16 18.89 0.33
N TYR A 200 8.91 18.60 0.00
CA TYR A 200 7.74 19.08 0.72
C TYR A 200 7.14 17.98 1.59
N TRP A 201 7.09 18.21 2.90
CA TRP A 201 6.56 17.31 3.92
C TRP A 201 5.59 18.01 4.87
N GLY A 202 5.10 19.20 4.49
CA GLY A 202 4.14 20.00 5.26
C GLY A 202 4.76 21.07 6.15
N GLN A 203 6.03 21.39 5.95
CA GLN A 203 6.81 22.36 6.74
C GLN A 203 6.45 23.84 6.50
N HIS A 204 5.57 24.10 5.53
CA HIS A 204 4.99 25.40 5.20
C HIS A 204 3.62 25.18 4.53
N PRO A 205 2.80 26.23 4.28
CA PRO A 205 1.56 26.08 3.51
C PRO A 205 1.81 25.48 2.14
N ASN A 206 0.86 24.68 1.64
CA ASN A 206 0.97 24.08 0.32
C ASN A 206 0.85 25.17 -0.77
N GLY A 207 1.91 25.35 -1.56
CA GLY A 207 2.01 26.42 -2.56
C GLY A 207 1.07 26.26 -3.77
N THR A 208 0.48 25.08 -3.96
CA THR A 208 -0.52 24.81 -5.02
C THR A 208 -1.87 25.48 -4.75
N ALA A 209 -2.16 25.87 -3.50
CA ALA A 209 -3.40 26.54 -3.11
C ALA A 209 -3.50 28.01 -3.55
N SER A 210 -2.42 28.60 -4.12
CA SER A 210 -2.39 30.04 -4.45
C SER A 210 -2.23 30.39 -5.94
N ARG A 211 -2.26 29.45 -6.88
CA ARG A 211 -2.13 29.75 -8.32
C ARG A 211 -3.42 29.48 -9.10
N ALA A 212 -4.28 30.50 -9.15
CA ALA A 212 -5.16 30.63 -10.32
C ALA A 212 -4.27 30.69 -11.59
N PRO A 213 -4.65 30.06 -12.71
CA PRO A 213 -3.76 29.95 -13.86
C PRO A 213 -3.60 31.31 -14.53
N ILE A 214 -2.38 31.85 -14.54
CA ILE A 214 -1.96 32.80 -15.57
C ILE A 214 -1.35 31.96 -16.70
N PRO A 215 -1.83 32.08 -17.95
CA PRO A 215 -1.21 31.40 -19.07
C PRO A 215 0.11 32.10 -19.39
N LEU A 216 1.22 31.36 -19.34
CA LEU A 216 2.51 31.77 -19.86
C LEU A 216 2.93 30.83 -21.00
N PRO A 217 3.70 31.36 -21.97
CA PRO A 217 3.71 30.86 -23.33
C PRO A 217 4.53 29.57 -23.47
N GLU A 218 4.05 28.73 -24.39
CA GLU A 218 4.64 27.46 -24.78
C GLU A 218 6.14 27.59 -25.01
N THR A 219 6.91 26.89 -24.17
CA THR A 219 8.26 26.46 -24.52
C THR A 219 8.13 24.96 -24.77
N SER A 220 8.32 24.56 -26.02
CA SER A 220 8.30 23.17 -26.44
C SER A 220 9.44 22.41 -25.77
N THR A 221 9.17 21.78 -24.63
CA THR A 221 9.95 20.64 -24.15
C THR A 221 9.36 19.39 -24.79
N GLN A 222 10.22 18.66 -25.49
CA GLN A 222 9.90 17.35 -26.06
C GLN A 222 9.38 16.44 -24.94
N GLU A 223 8.29 15.73 -25.21
CA GLU A 223 7.73 14.71 -24.33
C GLU A 223 8.79 13.64 -24.05
N GLU A 224 9.29 13.58 -22.82
CA GLU A 224 9.92 12.37 -22.31
C GLU A 224 8.81 11.32 -22.17
N GLY A 225 8.98 10.17 -22.83
CA GLY A 225 7.99 9.09 -22.85
C GLY A 225 7.64 8.65 -21.43
N GLY A 226 6.34 8.53 -21.15
CA GLY A 226 5.84 8.08 -19.85
C GLY A 226 6.46 6.75 -19.42
N SER A 227 6.72 6.62 -18.11
CA SER A 227 7.10 5.36 -17.49
C SER A 227 6.04 4.30 -17.76
N MET A 228 6.45 3.08 -18.12
CA MET A 228 5.55 1.95 -18.35
C MET A 228 4.81 1.60 -17.06
N GLU A 229 3.50 1.86 -17.02
CA GLU A 229 2.64 1.52 -15.87
C GLU A 229 2.19 0.06 -15.96
N ILE A 230 2.64 -0.77 -15.02
CA ILE A 230 2.27 -2.19 -14.97
C ILE A 230 1.02 -2.35 -14.12
N ARG A 231 -0.04 -2.88 -14.72
CA ARG A 231 -1.22 -3.33 -14.00
C ARG A 231 -0.96 -4.72 -13.41
N TYR A 232 -1.05 -4.87 -12.10
CA TYR A 232 -1.12 -6.17 -11.44
C TYR A 232 -2.58 -6.59 -11.22
N ASP A 233 -2.86 -7.88 -11.39
CA ASP A 233 -4.18 -8.48 -11.23
C ASP A 233 -4.47 -8.86 -9.77
N ALA A 234 -3.42 -9.03 -8.96
CA ALA A 234 -3.50 -9.13 -7.51
C ALA A 234 -2.18 -8.69 -6.84
N ASP A 235 -2.25 -8.40 -5.55
CA ASP A 235 -1.11 -8.00 -4.72
C ASP A 235 -1.08 -8.83 -3.43
N PHE A 236 0.05 -9.47 -3.18
CA PHE A 236 0.34 -10.29 -2.00
C PHE A 236 1.69 -9.87 -1.41
N THR A 237 1.91 -10.17 -0.13
CA THR A 237 3.23 -10.02 0.50
C THR A 237 3.61 -11.34 1.17
N ALA A 238 4.75 -11.89 0.79
CA ALA A 238 5.30 -13.11 1.38
C ALA A 238 6.46 -12.76 2.33
N ASP A 239 6.12 -12.47 3.59
CA ASP A 239 7.08 -12.13 4.65
C ASP A 239 7.86 -13.39 5.09
N MET A 240 9.17 -13.41 4.88
CA MET A 240 10.02 -14.57 5.18
C MET A 240 10.94 -14.27 6.38
N PRO A 241 10.98 -15.12 7.43
CA PRO A 241 11.87 -14.92 8.56
C PRO A 241 13.33 -14.84 8.14
N GLY A 242 14.01 -13.75 8.49
CA GLY A 242 15.45 -13.58 8.29
C GLY A 242 15.86 -13.04 6.90
N VAL A 243 14.93 -12.72 6.02
CA VAL A 243 15.21 -11.88 4.85
C VAL A 243 15.02 -10.40 5.20
N GLY A 244 15.69 -9.51 4.47
CA GLY A 244 15.65 -8.08 4.69
C GLY A 244 15.39 -7.31 3.40
N TYR A 245 15.59 -6.01 3.44
CA TYR A 245 15.49 -5.14 2.28
C TYR A 245 16.87 -4.89 1.66
N ARG A 246 16.90 -4.73 0.34
CA ARG A 246 18.07 -4.27 -0.43
C ARG A 246 17.86 -2.82 -0.84
N SER A 247 18.96 -2.09 -1.04
CA SER A 247 18.90 -0.82 -1.77
C SER A 247 18.52 -1.10 -3.22
N LEU A 248 17.66 -0.27 -3.81
CA LEU A 248 17.32 -0.37 -5.24
C LEU A 248 18.57 -0.18 -6.13
N ASP A 249 19.57 0.59 -5.69
CA ASP A 249 20.85 0.75 -6.39
C ASP A 249 21.67 -0.54 -6.44
N ALA A 250 21.37 -1.52 -5.58
CA ALA A 250 22.03 -2.82 -5.57
C ALA A 250 21.47 -3.78 -6.64
N ILE A 251 20.36 -3.42 -7.30
CA ILE A 251 19.74 -4.23 -8.34
C ILE A 251 20.66 -4.26 -9.57
N GLN A 252 21.07 -5.47 -9.94
CA GLN A 252 21.98 -5.78 -11.02
C GLN A 252 21.25 -6.38 -12.24
N SER A 253 20.36 -7.35 -12.02
CA SER A 253 19.79 -8.18 -13.10
C SER A 253 18.38 -8.68 -12.78
N ILE A 254 17.72 -9.29 -13.76
CA ILE A 254 16.39 -9.91 -13.61
C ILE A 254 16.54 -11.43 -13.76
N CYS A 255 16.02 -12.18 -12.79
CA CYS A 255 16.03 -13.63 -12.76
C CYS A 255 14.61 -14.18 -12.97
N VAL A 256 14.47 -15.05 -13.96
CA VAL A 256 13.24 -15.78 -14.27
C VAL A 256 13.26 -17.13 -13.56
N HIS A 257 12.12 -17.52 -12.99
CA HIS A 257 11.93 -18.75 -12.20
C HIS A 257 10.71 -19.54 -12.67
N THR A 258 10.63 -20.80 -12.27
CA THR A 258 9.38 -21.58 -12.30
C THR A 258 8.93 -21.92 -10.88
N VAL A 259 7.61 -21.96 -10.68
CA VAL A 259 6.99 -22.37 -9.40
C VAL A 259 7.11 -23.90 -9.19
N GLU A 260 7.43 -24.68 -10.23
CA GLU A 260 7.39 -26.14 -10.25
C GLU A 260 6.00 -26.71 -9.95
N CYS A 261 5.00 -26.17 -10.65
CA CYS A 261 3.60 -26.56 -10.55
C CYS A 261 2.95 -26.69 -11.95
N PRO A 262 1.73 -27.26 -12.07
CA PRO A 262 1.02 -27.29 -13.35
C PRO A 262 0.89 -25.87 -13.94
N PRO A 263 1.14 -25.68 -15.25
CA PRO A 263 1.13 -24.36 -15.87
C PRO A 263 -0.21 -23.62 -15.72
N GLU A 264 -1.32 -24.36 -15.71
CA GLU A 264 -2.70 -23.90 -15.51
C GLU A 264 -3.09 -23.64 -14.05
N ARG A 265 -2.16 -23.82 -13.10
CA ARG A 265 -2.43 -23.58 -11.69
C ARG A 265 -2.81 -22.10 -11.47
N ASP A 266 -3.87 -21.88 -10.69
CA ASP A 266 -4.28 -20.55 -10.28
C ASP A 266 -3.13 -19.80 -9.57
N GLY A 267 -2.63 -18.75 -10.22
CA GLY A 267 -1.53 -17.92 -9.73
C GLY A 267 -1.84 -17.23 -8.41
N ILE A 268 -3.11 -16.87 -8.16
CA ILE A 268 -3.54 -16.24 -6.91
C ILE A 268 -3.39 -17.25 -5.76
N ALA A 269 -3.83 -18.49 -5.98
CA ALA A 269 -3.66 -19.55 -4.99
C ALA A 269 -2.18 -19.88 -4.72
N VAL A 270 -1.31 -19.76 -5.73
CA VAL A 270 0.15 -19.91 -5.55
C VAL A 270 0.72 -18.76 -4.72
N ALA A 271 0.40 -17.51 -5.06
CA ALA A 271 0.85 -16.34 -4.32
C ALA A 271 0.38 -16.39 -2.85
N GLN A 272 -0.88 -16.78 -2.61
CA GLN A 272 -1.41 -17.04 -1.26
C GLN A 272 -0.62 -18.13 -0.54
N TRP A 273 -0.29 -19.24 -1.20
CA TRP A 273 0.52 -20.29 -0.60
C TRP A 273 1.91 -19.77 -0.22
N GLN A 274 2.54 -18.94 -1.04
CA GLN A 274 3.85 -18.33 -0.75
C GLN A 274 3.86 -17.41 0.47
N THR A 275 2.70 -16.89 0.91
CA THR A 275 2.60 -16.07 2.13
C THR A 275 2.89 -16.85 3.42
N ASN A 276 2.87 -18.19 3.39
CA ASN A 276 3.25 -19.00 4.53
C ASN A 276 4.78 -19.23 4.53
N PRO A 277 5.52 -18.68 5.50
CA PRO A 277 6.98 -18.73 5.46
C PRO A 277 7.57 -20.14 5.61
N ALA A 278 6.79 -21.09 6.14
CA ALA A 278 7.19 -22.49 6.23
C ALA A 278 7.42 -23.14 4.85
N ASN A 279 6.94 -22.53 3.78
CA ASN A 279 7.07 -23.03 2.41
C ASN A 279 8.43 -22.70 1.78
N GLY A 280 9.21 -21.76 2.34
CA GLY A 280 10.58 -21.50 1.90
C GLY A 280 10.70 -20.98 0.47
N SER A 281 9.70 -20.28 -0.07
CA SER A 281 9.71 -19.75 -1.44
C SER A 281 8.94 -18.43 -1.52
N SER A 282 9.57 -17.40 -2.07
CA SER A 282 8.92 -16.15 -2.47
C SER A 282 9.63 -15.49 -3.65
N TYR A 283 8.98 -14.55 -4.32
CA TYR A 283 9.47 -13.81 -5.49
C TYR A 283 9.02 -12.35 -5.44
N ASN A 284 9.53 -11.47 -6.32
CA ASN A 284 9.00 -10.10 -6.44
C ASN A 284 7.68 -10.11 -7.21
N VAL A 285 7.62 -10.83 -8.34
CA VAL A 285 6.43 -10.94 -9.20
C VAL A 285 6.15 -12.40 -9.56
N LEU A 286 4.88 -12.75 -9.69
CA LEU A 286 4.42 -14.04 -10.18
C LEU A 286 3.54 -13.88 -11.42
N ALA A 287 3.87 -14.58 -12.50
CA ALA A 287 3.04 -14.69 -13.70
C ALA A 287 2.33 -16.05 -13.71
N GLY A 288 1.01 -16.00 -13.53
CA GLY A 288 0.11 -17.14 -13.60
C GLY A 288 -0.36 -17.42 -15.03
N ALA A 289 -1.16 -18.48 -15.18
CA ALA A 289 -1.83 -18.79 -16.44
C ALA A 289 -2.71 -17.64 -16.94
N ASP A 290 -3.01 -17.65 -18.24
CA ASP A 290 -3.97 -16.73 -18.88
C ASP A 290 -3.61 -15.24 -18.73
N GLY A 291 -2.33 -14.92 -18.54
CA GLY A 291 -1.84 -13.55 -18.46
C GLY A 291 -2.04 -12.85 -17.10
N ILE A 292 -2.37 -13.60 -16.05
CA ILE A 292 -2.45 -13.06 -14.69
C ILE A 292 -1.05 -12.70 -14.18
N LEU A 293 -0.86 -11.45 -13.77
CA LEU A 293 0.38 -10.95 -13.18
C LEU A 293 0.14 -10.47 -11.75
N ILE A 294 0.95 -10.93 -10.81
CA ILE A 294 0.73 -10.75 -9.38
C ILE A 294 1.98 -10.13 -8.77
N LEU A 295 1.82 -9.01 -8.07
CA LEU A 295 2.87 -8.48 -7.22
C LEU A 295 2.95 -9.34 -5.95
N CYS A 296 4.09 -9.93 -5.66
CA CYS A 296 4.29 -10.82 -4.51
C CYS A 296 5.16 -10.19 -3.43
N ASN A 297 6.13 -9.36 -3.82
CA ASN A 297 6.92 -8.50 -2.94
C ASN A 297 7.46 -7.32 -3.76
N THR A 298 7.66 -6.18 -3.12
CA THR A 298 8.23 -4.98 -3.75
C THR A 298 9.68 -5.20 -4.21
N ASP A 299 10.15 -4.37 -5.14
CA ASP A 299 11.47 -4.52 -5.77
C ASP A 299 12.66 -4.36 -4.80
N ASP A 300 12.47 -3.67 -3.67
CA ASP A 300 13.45 -3.51 -2.60
C ASP A 300 13.44 -4.67 -1.59
N PHE A 301 12.43 -5.55 -1.65
CA PHE A 301 12.40 -6.76 -0.84
C PHE A 301 13.34 -7.81 -1.41
N MET A 302 14.15 -8.46 -0.56
CA MET A 302 14.95 -9.62 -0.94
C MET A 302 14.11 -10.88 -0.76
N PRO A 303 13.56 -11.48 -1.83
CA PRO A 303 12.70 -12.65 -1.71
C PRO A 303 13.50 -13.89 -1.29
N TYR A 304 12.84 -14.98 -0.92
CA TYR A 304 13.47 -16.27 -0.69
C TYR A 304 13.46 -17.08 -2.01
N ALA A 305 14.25 -16.62 -2.99
CA ALA A 305 14.19 -17.14 -4.35
C ALA A 305 15.44 -17.92 -4.75
N ALA A 306 16.63 -17.33 -4.65
CA ALA A 306 17.83 -17.82 -5.32
C ALA A 306 19.13 -17.60 -4.53
N GLY A 307 19.10 -17.88 -3.23
CA GLY A 307 20.25 -17.71 -2.33
C GLY A 307 20.56 -16.24 -1.98
N PRO A 308 21.40 -15.99 -0.96
CA PRO A 308 21.59 -14.65 -0.41
C PRO A 308 22.13 -13.64 -1.41
N THR A 309 23.09 -14.02 -2.28
CA THR A 309 23.65 -13.10 -3.27
C THR A 309 22.64 -12.78 -4.37
N GLY A 310 21.90 -13.78 -4.87
CA GLY A 310 20.84 -13.58 -5.86
C GLY A 310 19.72 -12.71 -5.31
N ASN A 311 19.21 -13.04 -4.12
CA ASN A 311 18.16 -12.28 -3.46
C ASN A 311 18.56 -10.82 -3.18
N ALA A 312 19.84 -10.53 -2.96
CA ALA A 312 20.32 -9.18 -2.72
C ALA A 312 20.52 -8.35 -4.00
N ARG A 313 20.67 -8.98 -5.18
CA ARG A 313 21.11 -8.31 -6.41
C ARG A 313 20.16 -8.48 -7.60
N CYS A 314 19.21 -9.41 -7.54
CA CYS A 314 18.36 -9.73 -8.68
C CYS A 314 16.89 -9.41 -8.38
N LEU A 315 16.16 -8.94 -9.38
CA LEU A 315 14.69 -8.95 -9.37
C LEU A 315 14.21 -10.33 -9.76
N HIS A 316 13.15 -10.84 -9.12
CA HIS A 316 12.70 -12.22 -9.32
C HIS A 316 11.26 -12.26 -9.84
N ILE A 317 11.08 -12.79 -11.05
CA ILE A 317 9.77 -13.14 -11.61
C ILE A 317 9.65 -14.65 -11.74
N SER A 318 8.57 -15.22 -11.21
CA SER A 318 8.31 -16.67 -11.28
C SER A 318 7.06 -16.97 -12.09
N LEU A 319 7.10 -18.04 -12.88
CA LEU A 319 5.98 -18.47 -13.72
C LEU A 319 5.36 -19.78 -13.22
N THR A 320 4.04 -19.91 -13.30
CA THR A 320 3.39 -21.22 -13.16
C THR A 320 3.81 -22.13 -14.31
N GLY A 321 4.37 -23.28 -13.97
CA GLY A 321 4.98 -24.21 -14.91
C GLY A 321 6.11 -25.02 -14.27
N TYR A 322 6.75 -25.85 -15.09
CA TYR A 322 7.88 -26.69 -14.69
C TYR A 322 9.11 -26.38 -15.54
N ALA A 323 10.30 -26.47 -14.95
CA ALA A 323 11.56 -26.32 -15.66
C ALA A 323 11.77 -27.38 -16.77
N ARG A 324 11.04 -28.50 -16.69
CA ARG A 324 11.05 -29.56 -17.71
C ARG A 324 10.18 -29.28 -18.93
N MET A 325 9.38 -28.21 -18.93
CA MET A 325 8.51 -27.86 -20.05
C MET A 325 9.34 -27.63 -21.30
N SER A 326 8.84 -28.14 -22.43
CA SER A 326 9.43 -27.86 -23.73
C SER A 326 9.16 -26.40 -24.13
N ARG A 327 9.88 -25.93 -25.14
CA ARG A 327 9.61 -24.61 -25.71
C ARG A 327 8.18 -24.48 -26.23
N GLU A 328 7.66 -25.54 -26.84
CA GLU A 328 6.28 -25.55 -27.37
C GLU A 328 5.26 -25.40 -26.23
N ASP A 329 5.44 -26.13 -25.12
CA ASP A 329 4.57 -26.02 -23.94
C ASP A 329 4.55 -24.60 -23.35
N TRP A 330 5.66 -23.86 -23.42
CA TRP A 330 5.70 -22.45 -22.99
C TRP A 330 4.97 -21.52 -23.94
N LEU A 331 5.12 -21.76 -25.25
CA LEU A 331 4.52 -20.92 -26.29
C LEU A 331 3.01 -21.11 -26.41
N ASP A 332 2.46 -22.21 -25.89
CA ASP A 332 1.01 -22.44 -25.81
C ASP A 332 0.28 -21.39 -24.94
N ASP A 333 0.99 -20.77 -23.98
CA ASP A 333 0.47 -19.71 -23.11
C ASP A 333 1.15 -18.36 -23.41
N ASP A 334 0.93 -17.86 -24.64
CA ASP A 334 1.50 -16.59 -25.13
C ASP A 334 1.11 -15.39 -24.25
N ALA A 335 -0.10 -15.40 -23.68
CA ALA A 335 -0.57 -14.33 -22.79
C ALA A 335 0.30 -14.20 -21.54
N LYS A 336 0.64 -15.33 -20.90
CA LYS A 336 1.57 -15.35 -19.76
C LYS A 336 2.98 -14.86 -20.15
N LEU A 337 3.48 -15.24 -21.32
CA LEU A 337 4.79 -14.77 -21.80
C LEU A 337 4.80 -13.26 -22.09
N ARG A 338 3.74 -12.71 -22.67
CA ARG A 338 3.60 -11.26 -22.89
C ARG A 338 3.56 -10.49 -21.58
N ARG A 339 2.82 -10.98 -20.60
CA ARG A 339 2.72 -10.34 -19.28
C ARG A 339 4.03 -10.43 -18.49
N THR A 340 4.76 -11.52 -18.65
CA THR A 340 6.15 -11.64 -18.18
C THR A 340 7.07 -10.61 -18.86
N ALA A 341 6.92 -10.42 -20.18
CA ALA A 341 7.69 -9.46 -20.95
C ALA A 341 7.38 -8.01 -20.55
N GLU A 342 6.13 -7.68 -20.25
CA GLU A 342 5.72 -6.37 -19.72
C GLU A 342 6.46 -6.05 -18.42
N GLN A 343 6.48 -6.98 -17.46
CA GLN A 343 7.23 -6.78 -16.21
C GLN A 343 8.73 -6.58 -16.46
N ILE A 344 9.32 -7.40 -17.33
CA ILE A 344 10.74 -7.32 -17.67
C ILE A 344 11.07 -5.99 -18.36
N ALA A 345 10.21 -5.50 -19.26
CA ALA A 345 10.36 -4.21 -19.92
C ALA A 345 10.27 -3.04 -18.92
N SER A 346 9.31 -3.10 -17.99
CA SER A 346 9.18 -2.10 -16.93
C SER A 346 10.42 -2.05 -16.05
N TRP A 347 10.92 -3.20 -15.58
CA TRP A 347 12.16 -3.26 -14.80
C TRP A 347 13.40 -2.85 -15.60
N SER A 348 13.44 -3.15 -16.89
CA SER A 348 14.50 -2.69 -17.80
C SER A 348 14.54 -1.17 -17.88
N GLN A 349 13.38 -0.52 -18.06
CA GLN A 349 13.26 0.94 -18.10
C GLN A 349 13.58 1.57 -16.74
N LEU A 350 13.04 1.01 -15.65
CA LEU A 350 13.14 1.58 -14.30
C LEU A 350 14.56 1.49 -13.73
N TYR A 351 15.26 0.38 -13.99
CA TYR A 351 16.57 0.12 -13.41
C TYR A 351 17.71 0.16 -14.42
N ASP A 352 17.49 0.56 -15.67
CA ASP A 352 18.52 0.55 -16.72
C ASP A 352 19.20 -0.84 -16.84
N ILE A 353 18.37 -1.88 -16.97
CA ILE A 353 18.81 -3.27 -17.15
C ILE A 353 18.65 -3.62 -18.64
N PRO A 354 19.73 -3.93 -19.37
CA PRO A 354 19.64 -4.29 -20.78
C PRO A 354 18.74 -5.53 -21.01
N LEU A 355 17.89 -5.47 -22.05
CA LEU A 355 17.08 -6.60 -22.51
C LEU A 355 17.92 -7.63 -23.29
N GLU A 356 18.92 -8.21 -22.64
CA GLU A 356 19.73 -9.29 -23.18
C GLU A 356 19.85 -10.44 -22.19
N PHE A 357 19.97 -11.65 -22.71
CA PHE A 357 20.32 -12.80 -21.88
C PHE A 357 21.80 -12.74 -21.48
N ILE A 358 22.10 -12.96 -20.20
CA ILE A 358 23.47 -13.05 -19.67
C ILE A 358 23.73 -14.41 -19.04
N ASP A 359 24.91 -14.98 -19.33
CA ASP A 359 25.33 -16.24 -18.71
C ASP A 359 25.92 -16.05 -17.30
N ALA A 360 26.22 -17.16 -16.63
CA ALA A 360 26.76 -17.16 -15.27
C ALA A 360 28.10 -16.44 -15.11
N ASP A 361 28.96 -16.44 -16.14
CA ASP A 361 30.26 -15.79 -16.09
C ASP A 361 30.10 -14.26 -16.19
N ARG A 362 29.24 -13.79 -17.09
CA ARG A 362 28.85 -12.37 -17.20
C ARG A 362 28.14 -11.89 -15.94
N LEU A 363 27.20 -12.68 -15.41
CA LEU A 363 26.47 -12.37 -14.18
C LEU A 363 27.44 -12.22 -12.98
N ARG A 364 28.36 -13.15 -12.80
CA ARG A 364 29.40 -13.09 -11.75
C ARG A 364 30.31 -11.87 -11.89
N ALA A 365 30.60 -11.47 -13.14
CA ALA A 365 31.42 -10.29 -13.44
C ALA A 365 30.70 -8.95 -13.23
N GLY A 366 29.41 -8.94 -12.86
CA GLY A 366 28.63 -7.73 -12.62
C GLY A 366 27.86 -7.23 -13.83
N ALA A 367 27.73 -8.02 -14.90
CA ALA A 367 26.90 -7.64 -16.04
C ALA A 367 25.43 -7.50 -15.63
N ARG A 368 24.75 -6.53 -16.24
CA ARG A 368 23.32 -6.29 -16.11
C ARG A 368 22.60 -6.99 -17.26
N GLY A 369 21.47 -7.62 -17.01
CA GLY A 369 20.70 -8.35 -18.02
C GLY A 369 19.65 -9.28 -17.42
N VAL A 370 19.13 -10.20 -18.22
CA VAL A 370 18.11 -11.18 -17.85
C VAL A 370 18.70 -12.60 -17.87
N HIS A 371 18.34 -13.46 -16.93
CA HIS A 371 18.83 -14.84 -16.86
C HIS A 371 17.85 -15.75 -16.09
N GLY A 372 18.14 -17.04 -16.03
CA GLY A 372 17.42 -18.01 -15.18
C GLY A 372 18.09 -18.21 -13.82
N HIS A 373 17.45 -19.03 -12.98
CA HIS A 373 18.02 -19.49 -11.72
C HIS A 373 19.29 -20.33 -11.94
N ALA A 374 19.35 -21.09 -13.04
CA ALA A 374 20.53 -21.87 -13.42
C ALA A 374 21.82 -21.02 -13.46
N GLU A 375 21.74 -19.79 -13.98
CA GLU A 375 22.89 -18.87 -14.05
C GLU A 375 23.31 -18.37 -12.67
N ILE A 376 22.37 -18.13 -11.75
CA ILE A 376 22.66 -17.79 -10.34
C ILE A 376 23.41 -18.95 -9.66
N SER A 377 22.86 -20.17 -9.79
CA SER A 377 23.45 -21.39 -9.20
C SER A 377 24.88 -21.60 -9.69
N ALA A 378 25.13 -21.43 -10.98
CA ALA A 378 26.46 -21.52 -11.56
C ALA A 378 27.38 -20.33 -11.17
N ALA A 379 26.83 -19.12 -11.06
CA ALA A 379 27.60 -17.90 -10.75
C ALA A 379 28.15 -17.91 -9.33
N TRP A 380 27.31 -18.18 -8.33
CA TRP A 380 27.67 -18.00 -6.91
C TRP A 380 27.70 -19.28 -6.09
N GLN A 381 27.14 -20.38 -6.59
CA GLN A 381 27.19 -21.70 -5.94
C GLN A 381 26.62 -21.72 -4.51
N GLU A 382 25.66 -20.84 -4.22
CA GLU A 382 24.93 -20.78 -2.94
C GLU A 382 23.66 -21.64 -2.95
N VAL A 383 23.19 -22.00 -4.15
CA VAL A 383 22.00 -22.80 -4.46
C VAL A 383 22.29 -23.69 -5.68
N ASP A 384 21.44 -24.68 -5.95
CA ASP A 384 21.64 -25.69 -7.00
C ASP A 384 20.45 -25.87 -7.96
N HIS A 385 19.49 -24.94 -7.94
CA HIS A 385 18.30 -24.99 -8.81
C HIS A 385 18.64 -24.63 -10.26
N THR A 386 17.82 -25.11 -11.21
CA THR A 386 18.08 -25.02 -12.66
C THR A 386 16.89 -24.47 -13.47
N ASP A 387 15.87 -23.95 -12.81
CA ASP A 387 14.72 -23.31 -13.46
C ASP A 387 15.11 -21.98 -14.15
N PRO A 388 14.36 -21.52 -15.17
CA PRO A 388 13.13 -22.10 -15.76
C PRO A 388 13.40 -23.23 -16.76
N GLY A 389 14.64 -23.72 -16.82
CA GLY A 389 15.07 -24.82 -17.68
C GLY A 389 15.32 -24.42 -19.13
N PRO A 390 15.93 -25.33 -19.93
CA PRO A 390 16.42 -25.03 -21.28
C PRO A 390 15.30 -24.80 -22.30
N GLY A 391 14.06 -25.15 -21.97
CA GLY A 391 12.90 -24.94 -22.83
C GLY A 391 12.33 -23.52 -22.78
N PHE A 392 12.69 -22.71 -21.77
CA PHE A 392 12.10 -21.39 -21.60
C PHE A 392 12.50 -20.43 -22.74
N PRO A 393 11.55 -19.76 -23.41
CA PRO A 393 11.81 -18.98 -24.60
C PRO A 393 12.27 -17.54 -24.29
N PHE A 394 13.47 -17.39 -23.71
CA PHE A 394 14.04 -16.07 -23.38
C PHE A 394 14.07 -15.12 -24.59
N ASP A 395 14.39 -15.62 -25.78
CA ASP A 395 14.42 -14.84 -27.02
C ASP A 395 13.04 -14.24 -27.38
N VAL A 396 11.95 -14.96 -27.10
CA VAL A 396 10.58 -14.48 -27.37
C VAL A 396 10.17 -13.45 -26.33
N VAL A 397 10.41 -13.73 -25.05
CA VAL A 397 10.07 -12.81 -23.96
C VAL A 397 10.85 -11.50 -24.07
N LEU A 398 12.15 -11.57 -24.40
CA LEU A 398 12.98 -10.38 -24.61
C LEU A 398 12.59 -9.61 -25.88
N ALA A 399 12.17 -10.30 -26.95
CA ALA A 399 11.64 -9.63 -28.13
C ALA A 399 10.34 -8.88 -27.83
N TYR A 400 9.39 -9.50 -27.12
CA TYR A 400 8.17 -8.83 -26.67
C TYR A 400 8.48 -7.62 -25.77
N ALA A 401 9.44 -7.76 -24.84
CA ALA A 401 9.84 -6.67 -23.98
C ALA A 401 10.46 -5.50 -24.78
N ALA A 402 11.28 -5.80 -25.79
CA ALA A 402 11.87 -4.79 -26.66
C ALA A 402 10.82 -4.08 -27.53
N GLU A 403 9.85 -4.82 -28.08
CA GLU A 403 8.74 -4.25 -28.85
C GLU A 403 7.93 -3.21 -28.05
N LEU A 404 7.75 -3.45 -26.75
CA LEU A 404 7.06 -2.53 -25.84
C LEU A 404 7.87 -1.23 -25.62
N LEU A 405 9.21 -1.32 -25.54
CA LEU A 405 10.07 -0.15 -25.36
C LEU A 405 10.30 0.65 -26.66
N ASP A 406 10.28 -0.02 -27.82
CA ASP A 406 10.43 0.60 -29.14
C ASP A 406 9.16 1.31 -29.64
N SER A 407 8.01 1.07 -28.98
CA SER A 407 6.70 1.64 -29.36
C SER A 407 6.14 2.61 -28.31
N PRO A 408 6.77 3.77 -28.03
CA PRO A 408 6.31 4.71 -27.00
C PRO A 408 5.01 5.47 -27.33
N ASN A 409 4.29 5.10 -28.40
CA ASN A 409 3.08 5.81 -28.85
C ASN A 409 2.15 4.96 -29.73
N GLN A 410 1.59 3.89 -29.16
CA GLN A 410 0.25 3.47 -29.58
C GLN A 410 -0.73 3.82 -28.46
N PRO A 411 -1.74 4.69 -28.69
CA PRO A 411 -2.93 4.63 -27.87
C PRO A 411 -3.40 3.18 -27.93
N GLN A 412 -3.50 2.57 -26.74
CA GLN A 412 -4.13 1.28 -26.50
C GLN A 412 -5.29 1.16 -27.49
N GLN A 413 -5.15 0.30 -28.51
CA GLN A 413 -6.25 0.04 -29.42
C GLN A 413 -7.44 -0.30 -28.54
N GLU A 414 -8.49 0.51 -28.65
CA GLU A 414 -9.79 0.29 -28.05
C GLU A 414 -10.16 -1.18 -28.28
N LEU A 415 -9.90 -2.04 -27.29
CA LEU A 415 -10.46 -3.37 -27.23
C LEU A 415 -11.95 -3.13 -27.00
N GLU A 416 -12.67 -3.24 -28.10
CA GLU A 416 -14.09 -3.03 -28.26
C GLU A 416 -14.89 -3.58 -27.07
N LYS A 417 -15.49 -2.64 -26.31
CA LYS A 417 -16.70 -2.84 -25.48
C LYS A 417 -16.64 -4.00 -24.46
N GLU A 418 -15.93 -3.80 -23.35
CA GLU A 418 -16.10 -4.62 -22.13
C GLU A 418 -17.26 -4.18 -21.22
N GLU A 419 -17.79 -2.96 -21.39
CA GLU A 419 -18.92 -2.47 -20.60
C GLU A 419 -20.20 -3.35 -20.63
N PRO A 420 -20.55 -4.10 -21.71
CA PRO A 420 -21.70 -5.00 -21.67
C PRO A 420 -21.45 -6.29 -20.86
N ARG A 421 -20.20 -6.72 -20.69
CA ARG A 421 -19.86 -8.00 -20.03
C ARG A 421 -19.79 -7.85 -18.52
N MET A 422 -19.16 -6.78 -18.03
CA MET A 422 -19.06 -6.52 -16.59
C MET A 422 -20.44 -6.24 -15.97
N VAL A 423 -21.26 -5.40 -16.61
CA VAL A 423 -22.64 -5.15 -16.17
C VAL A 423 -23.48 -6.44 -16.22
N ARG A 424 -23.28 -7.29 -17.22
CA ARG A 424 -23.96 -8.59 -17.32
C ARG A 424 -23.51 -9.56 -16.23
N TRP A 425 -22.22 -9.63 -15.91
CA TRP A 425 -21.71 -10.46 -14.83
C TRP A 425 -22.26 -10.02 -13.48
N ILE A 426 -22.25 -8.71 -13.20
CA ILE A 426 -22.82 -8.15 -11.96
C ILE A 426 -24.33 -8.45 -11.89
N LEU A 427 -25.07 -8.25 -12.99
CA LEU A 427 -26.52 -8.52 -13.02
C LEU A 427 -26.83 -10.02 -12.91
N ASP A 428 -26.05 -10.89 -13.56
CA ASP A 428 -26.16 -12.34 -13.43
C ASP A 428 -26.03 -12.75 -11.96
N GLN A 429 -25.02 -12.22 -11.25
CA GLN A 429 -24.80 -12.42 -9.81
C GLN A 429 -26.00 -11.98 -8.96
N LEU A 430 -26.61 -10.84 -9.31
CA LEU A 430 -27.68 -10.23 -8.51
C LEU A 430 -29.07 -10.83 -8.76
N VAL A 431 -29.41 -11.17 -10.02
CA VAL A 431 -30.81 -11.46 -10.41
C VAL A 431 -31.02 -12.81 -11.11
N GLY A 432 -29.95 -13.54 -11.39
CA GLY A 432 -29.97 -14.85 -12.03
C GLY A 432 -29.53 -14.79 -13.51
N PRO A 433 -29.09 -15.93 -14.08
CA PRO A 433 -28.40 -15.97 -15.39
C PRO A 433 -29.34 -15.96 -16.61
N GLU A 434 -30.66 -15.83 -16.43
CA GLU A 434 -31.63 -15.91 -17.53
C GLU A 434 -31.89 -14.53 -18.16
N TRP A 435 -31.87 -14.47 -19.50
CA TRP A 435 -32.04 -13.25 -20.27
C TRP A 435 -33.06 -13.43 -21.39
N LYS A 436 -33.84 -12.39 -21.67
CA LYS A 436 -34.74 -12.32 -22.82
C LYS A 436 -34.64 -10.95 -23.46
N ASP A 437 -34.48 -10.92 -24.79
CA ASP A 437 -34.36 -9.67 -25.57
C ASP A 437 -33.32 -8.69 -25.01
N ASN A 438 -32.18 -9.23 -24.58
CA ASN A 438 -31.05 -8.50 -23.99
C ASN A 438 -31.37 -7.74 -22.68
N LYS A 439 -32.42 -8.16 -21.96
CA LYS A 439 -32.76 -7.70 -20.62
C LYS A 439 -32.75 -8.87 -19.64
N PRO A 440 -32.31 -8.66 -18.38
CA PRO A 440 -32.31 -9.73 -17.39
C PRO A 440 -33.76 -10.12 -17.07
N VAL A 441 -34.01 -11.41 -16.99
CA VAL A 441 -35.25 -11.96 -16.46
C VAL A 441 -34.99 -12.21 -14.98
N PHE A 442 -35.73 -11.51 -14.11
CA PHE A 442 -35.59 -11.62 -12.65
C PHE A 442 -36.20 -12.93 -12.13
N SER A 443 -35.84 -14.07 -12.72
CA SER A 443 -36.34 -15.39 -12.35
C SER A 443 -35.56 -16.00 -11.17
N GLY A 444 -34.48 -15.34 -10.73
CA GLY A 444 -33.67 -15.78 -9.60
C GLY A 444 -32.85 -17.04 -9.89
N TRP A 445 -32.19 -17.58 -8.85
CA TRP A 445 -31.34 -18.75 -9.00
C TRP A 445 -32.10 -20.04 -8.69
N LYS A 446 -31.82 -21.12 -9.43
CA LYS A 446 -32.32 -22.45 -9.04
C LYS A 446 -31.88 -22.86 -7.64
N ALA A 447 -30.66 -22.48 -7.24
CA ALA A 447 -30.11 -22.75 -5.92
C ALA A 447 -30.83 -22.01 -4.78
N THR A 448 -31.59 -20.95 -5.10
CA THR A 448 -32.39 -20.15 -4.14
C THR A 448 -33.89 -20.32 -4.38
N GLU A 449 -34.31 -21.42 -5.05
CA GLU A 449 -35.71 -21.71 -5.40
C GLU A 449 -36.39 -20.60 -6.24
N GLY A 450 -35.62 -19.95 -7.12
CA GLY A 450 -36.12 -18.88 -7.99
C GLY A 450 -36.14 -17.50 -7.35
N LYS A 451 -35.36 -17.28 -6.28
CA LYS A 451 -35.20 -15.97 -5.63
C LYS A 451 -33.95 -15.25 -6.12
N THR A 452 -34.01 -13.93 -6.30
CA THR A 452 -32.81 -13.12 -6.57
C THR A 452 -31.95 -12.98 -5.32
N PHE A 453 -30.69 -12.52 -5.45
CA PHE A 453 -29.85 -12.22 -4.29
C PHE A 453 -30.50 -11.13 -3.41
N VAL A 454 -31.15 -10.15 -4.04
CA VAL A 454 -31.90 -9.09 -3.36
C VAL A 454 -33.07 -9.65 -2.55
N ASP A 455 -33.81 -10.63 -3.09
CA ASP A 455 -34.90 -11.30 -2.36
C ASP A 455 -34.37 -12.08 -1.15
N PHE A 456 -33.24 -12.76 -1.30
CA PHE A 456 -32.60 -13.50 -0.21
C PHE A 456 -32.17 -12.57 0.93
N VAL A 457 -31.50 -11.47 0.60
CA VAL A 457 -31.06 -10.47 1.59
C VAL A 457 -32.26 -9.79 2.24
N ALA A 458 -33.29 -9.43 1.48
CA ALA A 458 -34.50 -8.80 2.01
C ALA A 458 -35.27 -9.73 2.97
N ASP A 459 -35.37 -11.04 2.67
CA ASP A 459 -36.00 -12.02 3.56
C ASP A 459 -35.19 -12.22 4.86
N LYS A 460 -33.85 -12.15 4.79
CA LYS A 460 -32.99 -12.22 5.99
C LYS A 460 -33.07 -10.97 6.84
N ILE A 461 -33.14 -9.79 6.23
CA ILE A 461 -33.33 -8.51 6.93
C ILE A 461 -34.70 -8.47 7.64
N LYS A 462 -35.74 -9.05 7.06
CA LYS A 462 -37.08 -9.14 7.70
C LYS A 462 -37.11 -10.04 8.93
N LEU A 463 -36.12 -10.90 9.15
CA LEU A 463 -36.00 -11.73 10.36
C LEU A 463 -35.38 -10.97 11.54
N ILE A 464 -34.74 -9.82 11.31
CA ILE A 464 -34.08 -9.02 12.36
C ILE A 464 -35.04 -8.61 13.49
N PRO A 465 -36.29 -8.15 13.22
CA PRO A 465 -37.24 -7.83 14.30
C PRO A 465 -37.67 -9.06 15.11
N GLU A 466 -37.73 -10.24 14.49
CA GLU A 466 -38.15 -11.48 15.14
C GLU A 466 -37.03 -12.08 16.01
N ILE A 467 -35.78 -11.98 15.53
CA ILE A 467 -34.57 -12.27 16.30
C ILE A 467 -34.47 -11.32 17.50
N ALA A 468 -34.66 -10.01 17.29
CA ALA A 468 -34.64 -9.02 18.36
C ALA A 468 -35.73 -9.28 19.43
N ARG A 469 -36.95 -9.67 19.03
CA ARG A 469 -38.01 -10.08 19.97
C ARG A 469 -37.65 -11.34 20.75
N THR A 470 -37.06 -12.33 20.08
CA THR A 470 -36.65 -13.58 20.73
C THR A 470 -35.55 -13.32 21.77
N VAL A 471 -34.56 -12.49 21.42
CA VAL A 471 -33.49 -12.04 22.32
C VAL A 471 -34.03 -11.22 23.49
N ALA A 472 -35.04 -10.38 23.28
CA ALA A 472 -35.66 -9.61 24.36
C ALA A 472 -36.37 -10.50 25.41
N THR A 473 -36.85 -11.69 25.03
CA THR A 473 -37.53 -12.63 25.94
C THR A 473 -36.61 -13.63 26.64
N LEU A 474 -35.32 -13.67 26.27
CA LEU A 474 -34.32 -14.57 26.86
C LEU A 474 -34.13 -14.36 28.38
N PRO A 475 -34.09 -13.11 28.90
CA PRO A 475 -33.97 -12.88 30.34
C PRO A 475 -35.13 -13.48 31.15
N GLU A 476 -36.38 -13.26 30.73
CA GLU A 476 -37.56 -13.81 31.41
C GLU A 476 -37.61 -15.34 31.36
N ARG A 477 -37.16 -15.94 30.24
CA ARG A 477 -37.05 -17.39 30.11
C ARG A 477 -35.98 -17.97 31.02
N LEU A 478 -34.85 -17.28 31.17
CA LEU A 478 -33.76 -17.67 32.08
C LEU A 478 -34.20 -17.57 33.54
N ASP A 479 -34.88 -16.48 33.93
CA ASP A 479 -35.44 -16.30 35.28
C ASP A 479 -36.47 -17.39 35.62
N ARG A 480 -37.32 -17.77 34.66
CA ARG A 480 -38.30 -18.84 34.84
C ARG A 480 -37.64 -20.21 35.00
N ILE A 481 -36.58 -20.49 34.25
CA ILE A 481 -35.78 -21.72 34.40
C ILE A 481 -35.08 -21.74 35.75
N GLU A 482 -34.49 -20.63 36.18
CA GLU A 482 -33.83 -20.50 37.47
C GLU A 482 -34.81 -20.69 38.64
N THR A 483 -36.03 -20.16 38.50
CA THR A 483 -37.11 -20.36 39.48
C THR A 483 -37.55 -21.83 39.57
N LEU A 484 -37.76 -22.49 38.42
CA LEU A 484 -38.11 -23.92 38.38
C LEU A 484 -37.00 -24.81 38.97
N LEU A 485 -35.74 -24.47 38.76
CA LEU A 485 -34.60 -25.18 39.36
C LEU A 485 -34.50 -24.98 40.88
N LYS A 486 -34.94 -23.83 41.39
CA LYS A 486 -34.99 -23.54 42.84
C LYS A 486 -36.19 -24.20 43.52
N GLU A 487 -37.32 -24.30 42.84
CA GLU A 487 -38.55 -24.92 43.39
C GLU A 487 -38.55 -26.45 43.29
N GLY A 488 -37.89 -27.04 42.28
CA GLY A 488 -37.74 -28.49 42.13
C GLY A 488 -36.77 -29.17 43.10
N ASN A 489 -36.10 -28.39 43.97
CA ASN A 489 -35.15 -28.86 44.98
C ASN A 489 -35.71 -28.75 46.42
N LYS A 490 -37.04 -28.78 46.60
CA LYS A 490 -37.71 -28.87 47.90
C LYS A 490 -38.48 -30.16 48.09
#